data_AF-A0A2T4TP52-F1
#
_entry.id   AF-A0A2T4TP52-F1
#
_cell.length_a   1.000
_cell.length_b   1.000
_cell.length_c   1.000
_cell.angle_alpha   90.00
_cell.angle_beta   90.00
_cell.angle_gamma   90.00
#
_symmetry.space_group_name_H-M   'P 1'
#
loop_
_entity.id
_entity.type
_entity.pdbx_description
1 polymer ?
#
loop_
_entity_poly.entity_id
_entity_poly.type
_entity_poly.pdbx_seq_one_letter_code
_entity_poly.pdbx_strand_id
1 'polypeptide(L)'
;MKKGMFLVAGAVITLLYLLLGTPLYEALYYEREFSNEMYNENLYLTVSIVTTLVAWGFAGIYYYVVNSVSFSRWYHWLIVLIAACIAAPLINFAYPVSIFKGLGYDFSAQLFSFCMVDLAIEAILFIVVSFSIRWWSSNCRHTPIPE
;
A
#
# COMPACT_ATOMS: atom_id res chain seq x y z
N MET A 1 3.22 25.66 -9.16
CA MET A 1 4.43 25.26 -8.38
C MET A 1 4.08 24.36 -7.19
N LYS A 2 3.25 24.79 -6.22
CA LYS A 2 2.92 24.00 -5.01
C LYS A 2 2.35 22.59 -5.28
N LYS A 3 1.47 22.44 -6.28
CA LYS A 3 0.86 21.15 -6.63
C LYS A 3 1.93 20.12 -7.04
N GLY A 4 2.78 20.45 -8.00
CA GLY A 4 3.87 19.58 -8.47
C GLY A 4 4.82 19.11 -7.37
N MET A 5 5.06 19.94 -6.35
CA MET A 5 5.87 19.54 -5.19
C MET A 5 5.24 18.38 -4.40
N PHE A 6 3.91 18.31 -4.26
CA PHE A 6 3.24 17.21 -3.57
C PHE A 6 3.36 15.89 -4.33
N LEU A 7 3.28 15.93 -5.66
CA LEU A 7 3.48 14.74 -6.50
C LEU A 7 4.91 14.24 -6.40
N VAL A 8 5.89 15.14 -6.53
CA VAL A 8 7.32 14.79 -6.39
C VAL A 8 7.60 14.23 -5.00
N ALA A 9 7.07 14.86 -3.94
CA ALA A 9 7.23 14.36 -2.57
C ALA A 9 6.63 12.95 -2.41
N GLY A 10 5.41 12.70 -2.91
CA GLY A 10 4.79 11.37 -2.85
C GLY A 10 5.56 10.31 -3.62
N ALA A 11 6.06 10.67 -4.81
CA ALA A 11 6.91 9.79 -5.61
C ALA A 11 8.23 9.47 -4.89
N VAL A 12 8.87 10.47 -4.27
CA VAL A 12 10.09 10.26 -3.47
C VAL A 12 9.81 9.39 -2.25
N ILE A 13 8.71 9.62 -1.52
CA ILE A 13 8.33 8.77 -0.37
C ILE A 13 8.06 7.34 -0.82
N THR A 14 7.36 7.16 -1.94
CA THR A 14 7.11 5.83 -2.52
C THR A 14 8.43 5.14 -2.90
N LEU A 15 9.35 5.87 -3.54
CA LEU A 15 10.66 5.34 -3.91
C LEU A 15 11.47 4.97 -2.66
N LEU A 16 11.47 5.81 -1.62
CA LEU A 16 12.13 5.50 -0.35
C LEU A 16 11.52 4.26 0.29
N TYR A 17 10.20 4.10 0.27
CA TYR A 17 9.53 2.89 0.74
C TYR A 17 9.97 1.65 -0.04
N LEU A 18 10.04 1.72 -1.36
CA LEU A 18 10.51 0.60 -2.18
C LEU A 18 11.98 0.22 -1.88
N LEU A 19 12.85 1.21 -1.68
CA LEU A 19 14.27 0.99 -1.38
C LEU A 19 14.52 0.51 0.05
N LEU A 20 13.67 0.92 0.99
CA LEU A 20 13.77 0.62 2.41
C LEU A 20 12.71 -0.38 2.88
N GLY A 21 12.05 -1.09 1.97
CA GLY A 21 10.95 -2.00 2.27
C GLY A 21 11.36 -3.09 3.26
N THR A 22 12.45 -3.82 2.95
CA THR A 22 13.01 -4.85 3.83
C THR A 22 13.29 -4.34 5.25
N PRO A 23 14.15 -3.32 5.47
CA PRO A 23 14.43 -2.85 6.83
C PRO A 23 13.21 -2.26 7.51
N LEU A 24 12.26 -1.66 6.77
CA LEU A 24 11.01 -1.16 7.35
C LEU A 24 10.14 -2.30 7.89
N TYR A 25 9.94 -3.35 7.09
CA TYR A 25 9.15 -4.50 7.52
C TYR A 25 9.80 -5.24 8.68
N GLU A 26 11.11 -5.50 8.61
CA GLU A 26 11.83 -6.18 9.70
C GLU A 26 11.85 -5.34 10.98
N ALA A 27 11.89 -4.01 10.90
CA ALA A 27 11.78 -3.16 12.08
C ALA A 27 10.42 -3.25 12.78
N LEU A 28 9.35 -3.57 12.03
CA LEU A 28 7.98 -3.64 12.54
C LEU A 28 7.55 -5.07 12.90
N TYR A 29 8.10 -6.07 12.22
CA TYR A 29 7.86 -7.49 12.49
C TYR A 29 9.08 -8.32 12.08
N TYR A 30 9.71 -8.95 13.07
CA TYR A 30 10.87 -9.79 12.88
C TYR A 30 10.72 -11.12 13.61
N GLU A 31 10.81 -12.20 12.83
CA GLU A 31 10.96 -13.56 13.35
C GLU A 31 12.07 -14.22 12.54
N ARG A 32 13.13 -14.68 13.21
CA ARG A 32 14.40 -15.02 12.54
C ARG A 32 14.24 -15.94 11.33
N GLU A 33 13.54 -17.06 11.48
CA GLU A 33 13.39 -18.04 10.39
C GLU A 33 12.51 -17.48 9.26
N PHE A 34 11.36 -16.91 9.60
CA PHE A 34 10.45 -16.28 8.64
C PHE A 34 11.13 -15.14 7.86
N SER A 35 11.80 -14.22 8.56
CA SER A 35 12.47 -13.07 7.96
C SER A 35 13.61 -13.48 7.04
N ASN A 36 14.39 -14.50 7.41
CA ASN A 36 15.42 -15.04 6.54
C ASN A 36 14.85 -15.57 5.22
N GLU A 37 13.76 -16.34 5.28
CA GLU A 37 13.12 -16.91 4.08
C GLU A 37 12.44 -15.82 3.23
N MET A 38 11.81 -14.83 3.86
CA MET A 38 11.28 -13.64 3.17
C MET A 38 12.37 -12.86 2.41
N TYR A 39 13.57 -12.76 2.99
CA TYR A 39 14.71 -12.11 2.36
C TYR A 39 15.28 -12.93 1.20
N ASN A 40 15.53 -14.23 1.44
CA ASN A 40 16.14 -15.14 0.46
C ASN A 40 15.29 -15.26 -0.82
N GLU A 41 13.97 -15.29 -0.66
CA GLU A 41 13.02 -15.41 -1.78
C GLU A 41 12.62 -14.04 -2.38
N ASN A 42 13.28 -12.94 -1.99
CA ASN A 42 12.97 -11.57 -2.43
C ASN A 42 11.49 -11.16 -2.22
N LEU A 43 10.85 -11.74 -1.20
CA LEU A 43 9.43 -11.52 -0.93
C LEU A 43 9.18 -10.15 -0.33
N TYR A 44 10.12 -9.57 0.42
CA TYR A 44 10.02 -8.19 0.90
C TYR A 44 9.85 -7.19 -0.25
N LEU A 45 10.68 -7.28 -1.29
CA LEU A 45 10.59 -6.40 -2.45
C LEU A 45 9.28 -6.62 -3.21
N THR A 46 8.88 -7.88 -3.38
CA THR A 46 7.62 -8.23 -4.06
C THR A 46 6.42 -7.64 -3.34
N VAL A 47 6.35 -7.81 -2.01
CA VAL A 47 5.34 -7.21 -1.14
C VAL A 47 5.34 -5.69 -1.32
N SER A 48 6.51 -5.03 -1.22
CA SER A 48 6.59 -3.57 -1.37
C SER A 48 6.10 -3.05 -2.72
N ILE A 49 6.37 -3.78 -3.81
CA ILE A 49 5.87 -3.43 -5.13
C ILE A 49 4.35 -3.57 -5.19
N VAL A 50 3.79 -4.68 -4.68
CA VAL A 50 2.34 -4.91 -4.66
C VAL A 50 1.63 -3.84 -3.84
N THR A 51 2.08 -3.57 -2.61
CA THR A 51 1.55 -2.51 -1.73
C THR A 51 1.59 -1.15 -2.44
N THR A 52 2.70 -0.82 -3.09
CA THR A 52 2.79 0.40 -3.93
C THR A 52 1.77 0.42 -5.07
N LEU A 53 1.64 -0.66 -5.83
CA LEU A 53 0.71 -0.73 -6.96
C LEU A 53 -0.75 -0.63 -6.51
N VAL A 54 -1.10 -1.22 -5.38
CA VAL A 54 -2.45 -1.12 -4.80
C VAL A 54 -2.72 0.32 -4.35
N ALA A 55 -1.81 0.94 -3.59
CA ALA A 55 -1.96 2.31 -3.13
C ALA A 55 -2.17 3.31 -4.29
N TRP A 56 -1.28 3.25 -5.30
CA TRP A 56 -1.37 4.11 -6.49
C TRP A 56 -2.56 3.75 -7.39
N GLY A 57 -2.85 2.47 -7.54
CA GLY A 57 -3.96 1.99 -8.36
C GLY A 57 -5.31 2.43 -7.82
N PHE A 58 -5.58 2.20 -6.54
CA PHE A 58 -6.86 2.58 -5.92
C PHE A 58 -7.03 4.10 -5.84
N ALA A 59 -5.97 4.84 -5.46
CA ALA A 59 -6.03 6.30 -5.46
C ALA A 59 -6.22 6.86 -6.88
N GLY A 60 -5.55 6.28 -7.87
CA GLY A 60 -5.70 6.62 -9.28
C GLY A 60 -7.11 6.35 -9.82
N ILE A 61 -7.67 5.19 -9.51
CA ILE A 61 -9.06 4.84 -9.86
C ILE A 61 -10.03 5.86 -9.28
N TYR A 62 -9.90 6.19 -7.99
CA TYR A 62 -10.79 7.13 -7.34
C TYR A 62 -10.74 8.53 -7.95
N TYR A 63 -9.54 9.08 -8.15
CA TYR A 63 -9.39 10.46 -8.61
C TYR A 63 -9.51 10.64 -10.12
N TYR A 64 -9.16 9.64 -10.94
CA TYR A 64 -9.07 9.81 -12.39
C TYR A 64 -10.02 8.92 -13.19
N VAL A 65 -10.42 7.75 -12.68
CA VAL A 65 -11.35 6.86 -13.38
C VAL A 65 -12.79 7.14 -12.95
N VAL A 66 -13.08 7.14 -11.64
CA VAL A 66 -14.41 7.46 -11.12
C VAL A 66 -14.73 8.93 -11.38
N ASN A 67 -13.82 9.83 -10.99
CA ASN A 67 -13.79 11.25 -11.35
C ASN A 67 -15.20 11.91 -11.36
N SER A 68 -15.97 11.72 -10.29
CA SER A 68 -17.40 12.06 -10.25
C SER A 68 -17.76 12.93 -9.04
N VAL A 69 -18.70 13.85 -9.24
CA VAL A 69 -19.17 14.78 -8.20
C VAL A 69 -19.98 14.06 -7.12
N SER A 70 -20.73 13.02 -7.50
CA SER A 70 -21.52 12.20 -6.56
C SER A 70 -20.63 11.46 -5.55
N PHE A 71 -19.36 11.21 -5.92
CA PHE A 71 -18.37 10.51 -5.10
C PHE A 71 -17.44 11.48 -4.35
N SER A 72 -17.69 12.78 -4.33
CA SER A 72 -16.77 13.75 -3.71
C SER A 72 -16.77 13.79 -2.18
N ARG A 73 -17.56 12.94 -1.53
CA ARG A 73 -17.69 12.89 -0.07
C ARG A 73 -16.61 12.00 0.55
N TRP A 74 -16.11 12.40 1.72
CA TRP A 74 -14.99 11.75 2.41
C TRP A 74 -15.17 10.28 2.71
N TYR A 75 -16.41 9.83 2.92
CA TYR A 75 -16.65 8.41 3.21
C TYR A 75 -16.45 7.54 1.97
N HIS A 76 -16.62 8.07 0.74
CA HIS A 76 -16.27 7.33 -0.47
C HIS A 76 -14.75 7.15 -0.56
N TRP A 77 -13.99 8.19 -0.21
CA TRP A 77 -12.54 8.09 -0.08
C TRP A 77 -12.14 7.07 0.99
N LEU A 78 -12.80 7.08 2.16
CA LEU A 78 -12.53 6.10 3.22
C LEU A 78 -12.86 4.67 2.79
N ILE A 79 -13.94 4.45 2.03
CA ILE A 79 -14.27 3.14 1.47
C ILE A 79 -13.15 2.66 0.54
N VAL A 80 -12.60 3.54 -0.30
CA VAL A 80 -11.48 3.20 -1.18
C VAL A 80 -10.21 2.89 -0.38
N LEU A 81 -9.92 3.66 0.67
CA LEU A 81 -8.81 3.37 1.59
C LEU A 81 -8.98 1.99 2.22
N ILE A 82 -10.16 1.69 2.78
CA ILE A 82 -10.45 0.39 3.40
C ILE A 82 -10.28 -0.74 2.37
N ALA A 83 -10.76 -0.53 1.15
CA ALA A 83 -10.61 -1.52 0.08
C ALA A 83 -9.13 -1.76 -0.28
N ALA A 84 -8.31 -0.71 -0.36
CA ALA A 84 -6.87 -0.82 -0.59
C ALA A 84 -6.16 -1.56 0.57
N CYS A 85 -6.47 -1.19 1.82
CA CYS A 85 -5.96 -1.83 3.03
C CYS A 85 -6.34 -3.31 3.17
N ILE A 86 -7.40 -3.76 2.50
CA ILE A 86 -7.77 -5.18 2.44
C ILE A 86 -7.08 -5.84 1.24
N ALA A 87 -7.04 -5.17 0.09
CA ALA A 87 -6.50 -5.72 -1.15
C ALA A 87 -5.00 -6.04 -1.06
N ALA A 88 -4.16 -5.10 -0.59
CA ALA A 88 -2.72 -5.33 -0.53
C ALA A 88 -2.35 -6.51 0.37
N PRO A 89 -2.80 -6.60 1.65
CA PRO A 89 -2.47 -7.73 2.51
C PRO A 89 -3.03 -9.06 2.01
N LEU A 90 -4.19 -9.08 1.33
CA LEU A 90 -4.70 -10.33 0.75
C LEU A 90 -3.79 -10.87 -0.36
N ILE A 91 -3.31 -9.99 -1.25
CA ILE A 91 -2.37 -10.38 -2.32
C ILE A 91 -1.03 -10.78 -1.70
N ASN A 92 -0.54 -9.98 -0.74
CA ASN A 92 0.71 -10.19 -0.02
C ASN A 92 0.65 -11.35 0.98
N PHE A 93 -0.52 -11.89 1.27
CA PHE A 93 -0.67 -13.17 1.95
C PHE A 93 -0.66 -14.33 0.95
N ALA A 94 -1.52 -14.27 -0.07
CA ALA A 94 -1.72 -15.36 -1.01
C ALA A 94 -0.43 -15.75 -1.76
N TYR A 95 0.34 -14.76 -2.21
CA TYR A 95 1.54 -15.02 -3.00
C TYR A 95 2.67 -15.66 -2.16
N PRO A 96 3.15 -15.06 -1.04
CA PRO A 96 4.18 -15.69 -0.21
C PRO A 96 3.77 -17.03 0.40
N VAL A 97 2.49 -17.23 0.79
CA VAL A 97 2.02 -18.56 1.23
C VAL A 97 2.25 -19.61 0.14
N SER A 98 1.99 -19.27 -1.13
CA SER A 98 2.18 -20.21 -2.24
C SER A 98 3.66 -20.59 -2.43
N ILE A 99 4.58 -19.62 -2.26
CA ILE A 99 6.02 -19.85 -2.35
C ILE A 99 6.50 -20.71 -1.17
N PHE A 100 6.14 -20.36 0.07
CA PHE A 100 6.57 -21.10 1.26
C PHE A 100 6.06 -22.54 1.26
N LYS A 101 4.81 -22.77 0.85
CA LYS A 101 4.29 -24.13 0.69
C LYS A 101 5.04 -24.92 -0.37
N GLY A 102 5.46 -24.27 -1.46
CA GLY A 102 6.29 -24.88 -2.49
C GLY A 102 7.68 -25.30 -1.99
N LEU A 103 8.19 -24.62 -0.96
CA LEU A 103 9.48 -24.89 -0.32
C LEU A 103 9.38 -25.84 0.90
N GLY A 104 8.16 -26.24 1.28
CA GLY A 104 7.92 -27.13 2.43
C GLY A 104 7.86 -26.43 3.78
N TYR A 105 7.72 -25.10 3.80
CA TYR A 105 7.54 -24.32 5.02
C TYR A 105 6.07 -24.04 5.32
N ASP A 106 5.72 -23.99 6.61
CA ASP A 106 4.42 -23.47 7.07
C ASP A 106 4.63 -22.22 7.93
N PHE A 107 4.64 -21.07 7.26
CA PHE A 107 4.71 -19.75 7.89
C PHE A 107 3.36 -19.01 7.87
N SER A 108 2.24 -19.73 7.76
CA SER A 108 0.93 -19.10 7.57
C SER A 108 0.55 -18.14 8.71
N ALA A 109 0.91 -18.48 9.95
CA ALA A 109 0.62 -17.64 11.12
C ALA A 109 1.51 -16.39 11.18
N GLN A 110 2.79 -16.55 10.84
CA GLN A 110 3.77 -15.45 10.76
C GLN A 110 3.38 -14.48 9.65
N LEU A 111 3.01 -15.02 8.49
CA LEU A 111 2.59 -14.22 7.35
C LEU A 111 1.28 -13.46 7.65
N PHE A 112 0.36 -14.04 8.42
CA PHE A 112 -0.82 -13.32 8.88
C PHE A 112 -0.45 -12.10 9.74
N SER A 113 0.45 -12.29 10.72
CA SER A 113 0.95 -11.21 11.58
C SER A 113 1.69 -10.14 10.79
N PHE A 114 2.52 -10.56 9.83
CA PHE A 114 3.20 -9.68 8.87
C PHE A 114 2.21 -8.88 8.02
N CYS A 115 1.13 -9.50 7.53
CA CYS A 115 0.11 -8.83 6.74
C CYS A 115 -0.68 -7.77 7.54
N MET A 116 -0.77 -7.91 8.87
CA MET A 116 -1.33 -6.85 9.72
C MET A 116 -0.44 -5.60 9.76
N VAL A 117 0.89 -5.79 9.68
CA VAL A 117 1.84 -4.68 9.52
C VAL A 117 1.72 -4.07 8.13
N ASP A 118 1.63 -4.91 7.09
CA ASP A 118 1.43 -4.45 5.71
C ASP A 118 0.15 -3.62 5.55
N LEU A 119 -0.95 -4.00 6.23
CA LEU A 119 -2.18 -3.21 6.28
C LEU A 119 -1.95 -1.79 6.78
N ALA A 120 -1.17 -1.62 7.85
CA ALA A 120 -0.87 -0.31 8.41
C ALA A 120 0.01 0.53 7.47
N ILE A 121 0.99 -0.10 6.82
CA ILE A 121 1.84 0.54 5.81
C ILE A 121 1.02 0.96 4.60
N GLU A 122 0.13 0.11 4.10
CA GLU A 122 -0.76 0.40 2.98
C GLU A 122 -1.66 1.60 3.28
N ALA A 123 -2.22 1.69 4.49
CA ALA A 123 -3.02 2.84 4.90
C ALA A 123 -2.23 4.15 4.80
N ILE A 124 -0.98 4.16 5.27
CA ILE A 124 -0.10 5.34 5.22
C ILE A 124 0.28 5.66 3.78
N LEU A 125 0.68 4.65 3.01
CA LEU A 125 1.10 4.85 1.62
C LEU A 125 -0.06 5.35 0.76
N PHE A 126 -1.25 4.77 0.90
CA PHE A 126 -2.45 5.24 0.24
C PHE A 126 -2.74 6.71 0.58
N ILE A 127 -2.63 7.12 1.85
CA ILE A 127 -2.80 8.52 2.25
C ILE A 127 -1.77 9.40 1.55
N VAL A 128 -0.48 9.05 1.60
CA VAL A 128 0.58 9.81 0.93
C VAL A 128 0.26 9.99 -0.55
N VAL A 129 -0.01 8.89 -1.24
CA VAL A 129 -0.27 8.89 -2.68
C VAL A 129 -1.53 9.67 -3.03
N SER A 130 -2.63 9.42 -2.31
CA SER A 130 -3.90 10.14 -2.47
C SER A 130 -3.72 11.64 -2.38
N PHE A 131 -3.01 12.13 -1.35
CA PHE A 131 -2.73 13.56 -1.19
C PHE A 131 -1.73 14.09 -2.20
N SER A 132 -0.88 13.22 -2.75
CA SER A 132 0.07 13.56 -3.80
C SER A 132 -0.57 13.72 -5.17
N ILE A 133 -1.68 13.03 -5.50
CA ILE A 133 -2.27 13.06 -6.85
C ILE A 133 -3.59 13.85 -6.94
N ARG A 134 -4.30 14.06 -5.82
CA ARG A 134 -5.66 14.68 -5.83
C ARG A 134 -5.77 16.02 -6.57
N TRP A 135 -4.67 16.79 -6.66
CA TRP A 135 -4.65 18.19 -7.12
C TRP A 135 -4.87 18.42 -8.62
N TRP A 136 -4.76 17.36 -9.42
CA TRP A 136 -4.92 17.38 -10.87
C TRP A 136 -6.20 16.71 -11.35
N SER A 137 -6.97 16.12 -10.44
CA SER A 137 -8.28 15.57 -10.77
C SER A 137 -9.32 16.67 -10.96
N SER A 138 -10.24 16.45 -11.92
CA SER A 138 -11.34 17.36 -12.21
C SER A 138 -12.54 17.17 -11.26
N ASN A 139 -12.73 15.97 -10.69
CA ASN A 139 -13.81 15.61 -9.75
C ASN A 139 -13.45 14.38 -8.87
N CYS A 140 -14.19 14.18 -7.77
CA CYS A 140 -13.70 13.74 -6.45
C CYS A 140 -13.04 14.91 -5.69
N ARG A 141 -13.81 16.01 -5.51
CA ARG A 141 -13.43 17.34 -5.00
C ARG A 141 -12.84 17.34 -3.56
N HIS A 142 -11.63 16.80 -3.44
CA HIS A 142 -10.58 17.11 -2.47
C HIS A 142 -10.87 16.97 -0.96
N THR A 143 -11.66 15.99 -0.51
CA THR A 143 -11.88 15.77 0.95
C THR A 143 -11.14 14.55 1.52
N PRO A 144 -10.09 14.81 2.32
CA PRO A 144 -10.01 14.89 3.79
C PRO A 144 -10.64 16.20 4.30
N ILE A 145 -11.92 16.09 4.65
CA ILE A 145 -12.99 17.06 5.01
C ILE A 145 -12.50 18.41 5.60
N PRO A 146 -12.97 19.59 5.12
CA PRO A 146 -14.26 20.14 5.58
C PRO A 146 -15.38 20.06 4.54
N GLU A 147 -16.62 20.18 5.03
CA GLU A 147 -17.82 20.43 4.22
C GLU A 147 -17.75 21.76 3.45
#